data_AF-A0A8H5CJS7-F1
#
_entry.id   AF-A0A8H5CJS7-F1
#
_cell.length_a   1.000
_cell.length_b   1.000
_cell.length_c   1.000
_cell.angle_alpha   90.00
_cell.angle_beta   90.00
_cell.angle_gamma   90.00
#
_symmetry.space_group_name_H-M   'P 1'
#
loop_
_entity.id
_entity.type
_entity.pdbx_description
1 polymer ?
#
loop_
_entity_poly.entity_id
_entity_poly.type
_entity_poly.pdbx_seq_one_letter_code
_entity_poly.pdbx_strand_id
1 'polypeptide(L)'
;MTSEGCAFLTIGVIGVIGDCVMVVVGLLTKHPQTFIATVMIQRHPVYWLDDGDSIFHQKASETIFKIHSSKLDSSKLLSDSLSDAFDALKGPSVDGQCLDGCSRYVVLDPIEARDFVALLDSLYGNKAFSADSTLAEVSSILRVTGPSQLDLPVLHEQARHFFEDLCPKDAFKLATFEFHDSSAEEAMALSIQYDIDQCQKSLLYYLASETHLDASTFPTTTIPPTLTSQILQHGHALESILIERFTPLLFTPPPTSHMECTDVLAEQWMPLVITPAIADSAMGKPLQTLEKMKSIPWGKYGICDSCVKEKLDEWSEEQNAVWELLDGSVWGTKASEVL
;
A
#
# COMPACT_ATOMS: atom_id res chain seq x y z
N MET A 1 16.31 -7.06 -43.44
CA MET A 1 16.78 -8.12 -42.52
C MET A 1 18.09 -7.65 -41.91
N THR A 2 18.02 -6.85 -40.85
CA THR A 2 19.17 -6.41 -40.06
C THR A 2 19.30 -7.36 -38.87
N SER A 3 20.43 -8.05 -38.75
CA SER A 3 20.70 -8.95 -37.63
C SER A 3 20.85 -8.13 -36.34
N GLU A 4 19.93 -8.30 -35.40
CA GLU A 4 20.09 -7.81 -34.03
C GLU A 4 21.33 -8.48 -33.40
N GLY A 5 22.30 -7.67 -32.98
CA GLY A 5 23.51 -8.17 -32.33
C GLY A 5 23.24 -8.41 -30.85
N CYS A 6 23.37 -9.65 -30.39
CA CYS A 6 23.43 -9.96 -28.96
C CYS A 6 24.67 -9.29 -28.34
N ALA A 7 24.45 -8.41 -27.36
CA ALA A 7 25.49 -7.95 -26.46
C ALA A 7 25.69 -9.00 -25.35
N PHE A 8 26.94 -9.29 -24.99
CA PHE A 8 27.26 -10.18 -23.88
C PHE A 8 27.63 -9.35 -22.65
N LEU A 9 26.93 -9.60 -21.54
CA LEU A 9 27.24 -9.02 -20.24
C LEU A 9 28.18 -9.97 -19.50
N THR A 10 29.38 -9.49 -19.14
CA THR A 10 30.30 -10.22 -18.28
C THR A 10 30.38 -9.55 -16.92
N ILE A 11 30.14 -10.32 -15.86
CA ILE A 11 30.18 -9.85 -14.48
C ILE A 11 31.39 -10.52 -13.81
N GLY A 12 32.36 -9.72 -13.36
CA GLY A 12 33.55 -10.18 -12.66
C GLY A 12 33.69 -9.49 -11.31
N VAL A 13 33.87 -10.26 -10.24
CA VAL A 13 34.08 -9.70 -8.90
C VAL A 13 35.54 -9.28 -8.76
N ILE A 14 35.82 -8.00 -8.46
CA ILE A 14 37.20 -7.53 -8.26
C ILE A 14 37.66 -7.81 -6.81
N GLY A 15 36.79 -7.57 -5.82
CA GLY A 15 37.17 -7.66 -4.42
C GLY A 15 36.07 -7.26 -3.44
N VAL A 16 36.31 -7.51 -2.15
CA VAL A 16 35.39 -7.21 -1.04
C VAL A 16 36.04 -6.16 -0.15
N ILE A 17 35.31 -5.09 0.18
CA ILE A 17 35.74 -4.02 1.09
C ILE A 17 34.66 -3.84 2.15
N GLY A 18 34.89 -4.38 3.36
CA GLY A 18 33.87 -4.37 4.42
C GLY A 18 32.61 -5.12 3.99
N ASP A 19 31.46 -4.45 4.08
CA ASP A 19 30.14 -4.97 3.68
C ASP A 19 29.81 -4.73 2.20
N CYS A 20 30.74 -4.14 1.44
CA CYS A 20 30.58 -3.89 0.01
C CYS A 20 31.36 -4.89 -0.84
N VAL A 21 30.75 -5.34 -1.92
CA VAL A 21 31.37 -6.15 -2.97
C VAL A 21 31.55 -5.27 -4.20
N MET A 22 32.79 -5.11 -4.67
CA MET A 22 33.05 -4.41 -5.92
C MET A 22 32.95 -5.38 -7.09
N VAL A 23 31.99 -5.08 -7.96
CA VAL A 23 31.74 -5.86 -9.17
C VAL A 23 32.06 -5.03 -10.40
N VAL A 24 32.83 -5.62 -11.31
CA VAL A 24 33.06 -5.12 -12.65
C VAL A 24 32.01 -5.70 -13.56
N VAL A 25 31.23 -4.79 -14.14
CA VAL A 25 30.34 -5.13 -15.23
C VAL A 25 31.02 -4.68 -16.52
N GLY A 26 31.48 -5.66 -17.30
CA GLY A 26 32.05 -5.45 -18.62
C GLY A 26 30.99 -5.67 -19.69
N LEU A 27 30.68 -4.62 -20.47
CA LEU A 27 29.83 -4.74 -21.67
C LEU A 27 30.72 -4.97 -22.89
N LEU A 28 30.69 -6.19 -23.44
CA LEU A 28 31.40 -6.48 -24.69
C LEU A 28 30.56 -5.96 -25.87
N THR A 29 30.88 -4.76 -26.34
CA THR A 29 30.34 -4.24 -27.61
C THR A 29 31.29 -4.57 -28.77
N LYS A 30 30.78 -4.64 -30.01
CA LYS A 30 31.59 -4.87 -31.22
C LYS A 30 32.68 -3.80 -31.45
N HIS A 31 32.64 -2.69 -30.72
CA HIS A 31 33.69 -1.66 -30.74
C HIS A 31 34.65 -1.82 -29.55
N PRO A 32 35.97 -1.64 -29.75
CA PRO A 32 37.00 -1.98 -28.76
C PRO A 32 37.06 -1.06 -27.52
N GLN A 33 36.04 -0.24 -27.28
CA GLN A 33 35.92 0.51 -26.03
C GLN A 33 35.11 -0.33 -25.04
N THR A 34 35.83 -1.16 -24.27
CA THR A 34 35.25 -1.86 -23.12
C THR A 34 34.99 -0.83 -22.04
N PHE A 35 33.72 -0.49 -21.81
CA PHE A 35 33.33 0.27 -20.63
C PHE A 35 33.34 -0.67 -19.43
N ILE A 36 34.20 -0.37 -18.47
CA ILE A 36 34.23 -1.03 -17.17
C ILE A 36 33.55 -0.07 -16.20
N ALA A 37 32.33 -0.40 -15.80
CA ALA A 37 31.69 0.26 -14.67
C ALA A 37 31.99 -0.57 -13.42
N THR A 38 32.52 0.08 -12.39
CA THR A 38 32.61 -0.50 -11.05
C THR A 38 31.33 -0.14 -10.32
N VAL A 39 30.53 -1.16 -9.99
CA VAL A 39 29.34 -1.00 -9.17
C VAL A 39 29.66 -1.48 -7.77
N MET A 40 29.32 -0.67 -6.76
CA MET A 40 29.36 -1.11 -5.37
C MET A 40 28.04 -1.82 -5.05
N ILE A 41 28.14 -3.10 -4.73
CA ILE A 41 27.01 -3.90 -4.29
C ILE A 41 27.08 -4.05 -2.77
N GLN A 42 26.00 -3.75 -2.05
CA GLN A 42 25.95 -3.78 -0.60
C GLN A 42 25.32 -5.07 -0.07
N ARG A 43 25.94 -5.70 0.92
CA ARG A 43 25.35 -6.82 1.66
C ARG A 43 24.21 -6.33 2.54
N HIS A 44 23.07 -7.00 2.51
CA HIS A 44 21.97 -6.69 3.42
C HIS A 44 22.40 -6.99 4.87
N PRO A 45 22.23 -6.06 5.82
CA PRO A 45 22.80 -6.19 7.16
C PRO A 45 22.17 -7.34 7.99
N VAL A 46 20.92 -7.69 7.70
CA VAL A 46 20.18 -8.75 8.41
C VAL A 46 20.17 -10.07 7.63
N TYR A 47 20.14 -9.99 6.30
CA TYR A 47 19.90 -11.13 5.42
C TYR A 47 21.17 -11.47 4.64
N TRP A 48 22.25 -11.64 5.40
CA TRP A 48 23.53 -12.12 4.94
C TRP A 48 23.96 -13.29 5.83
N LEU A 49 23.33 -14.44 5.60
CA LEU A 49 23.48 -15.61 6.45
C LEU A 49 24.80 -16.33 6.12
N ASP A 50 25.62 -16.60 7.12
CA ASP A 50 26.92 -17.27 6.95
C ASP A 50 26.77 -18.65 6.29
N ASP A 51 25.68 -19.35 6.60
CA ASP A 51 25.29 -20.67 6.10
C ASP A 51 24.34 -20.64 4.89
N GLY A 52 24.02 -19.45 4.36
CA GLY A 52 23.20 -19.32 3.16
C GLY A 52 23.86 -19.94 1.93
N ASP A 53 23.06 -20.64 1.11
CA ASP A 53 23.54 -21.38 -0.08
C ASP A 53 23.33 -20.63 -1.40
N SER A 54 22.62 -19.50 -1.34
CA SER A 54 22.13 -18.76 -2.49
C SER A 54 22.24 -17.25 -2.26
N ILE A 55 22.70 -16.53 -3.28
CA ILE A 55 22.78 -15.07 -3.31
C ILE A 55 21.66 -14.53 -4.19
N PHE A 56 20.91 -13.56 -3.69
CA PHE A 56 19.91 -12.81 -4.42
C PHE A 56 20.37 -11.37 -4.56
N HIS A 57 20.35 -10.81 -5.76
CA HIS A 57 20.80 -9.46 -6.08
C HIS A 57 19.63 -8.63 -6.55
N GLN A 58 19.23 -7.66 -5.73
CA GLN A 58 18.28 -6.65 -6.14
C GLN A 58 19.01 -5.58 -6.94
N LYS A 59 18.64 -5.47 -8.21
CA LYS A 59 19.38 -4.68 -9.20
C LYS A 59 19.20 -3.16 -9.05
N ALA A 60 18.04 -2.69 -8.60
CA ALA A 60 17.74 -1.25 -8.52
C ALA A 60 18.44 -0.55 -7.32
N SER A 61 18.59 -1.25 -6.20
CA SER A 61 19.21 -0.80 -4.96
C SER A 61 20.63 -1.33 -4.78
N GLU A 62 21.11 -2.14 -5.73
CA GLU A 62 22.41 -2.81 -5.69
C GLU A 62 22.66 -3.54 -4.35
N THR A 63 21.60 -4.17 -3.82
CA THR A 63 21.64 -4.88 -2.55
C THR A 63 21.66 -6.38 -2.78
N ILE A 64 22.54 -7.10 -2.08
CA ILE A 64 22.61 -8.56 -2.12
C ILE A 64 22.21 -9.19 -0.80
N PHE A 65 21.50 -10.28 -0.90
CA PHE A 65 21.00 -11.10 0.19
C PHE A 65 21.66 -12.48 0.07
N LYS A 66 22.15 -13.03 1.17
CA LYS A 66 22.64 -14.42 1.22
C LYS A 66 21.70 -15.20 2.13
N ILE A 67 20.94 -16.13 1.56
CA ILE A 67 19.86 -16.84 2.22
C ILE A 67 19.85 -18.33 1.88
N HIS A 68 19.06 -19.11 2.63
CA HIS A 68 18.79 -20.51 2.33
C HIS A 68 17.74 -20.63 1.23
N SER A 69 18.10 -21.16 0.06
CA SER A 69 17.14 -21.50 -1.00
C SER A 69 16.06 -22.45 -0.51
N SER A 70 16.40 -23.37 0.39
CA SER A 70 15.44 -24.27 1.02
C SER A 70 14.29 -23.54 1.71
N LYS A 71 14.43 -22.28 2.15
CA LYS A 71 13.30 -21.53 2.73
C LYS A 71 12.29 -21.04 1.69
N LEU A 72 12.76 -20.85 0.46
CA LEU A 72 11.91 -20.56 -0.69
C LEU A 72 11.35 -21.88 -1.27
N ASP A 73 12.16 -22.95 -1.29
CA ASP A 73 11.77 -24.25 -1.85
C ASP A 73 10.88 -25.10 -0.90
N SER A 74 11.04 -24.98 0.42
CA SER A 74 10.40 -25.86 1.43
C SER A 74 8.93 -25.57 1.69
N SER A 75 8.43 -24.45 1.21
CA SER A 75 7.00 -24.28 1.11
C SER A 75 6.53 -25.25 0.01
N LYS A 76 5.86 -26.35 0.37
CA LYS A 76 5.20 -27.29 -0.56
C LYS A 76 4.23 -26.60 -1.54
N LEU A 77 4.00 -25.30 -1.34
CA LEU A 77 3.20 -24.41 -2.15
C LEU A 77 3.97 -23.86 -3.36
N LEU A 78 5.30 -24.05 -3.39
CA LEU A 78 6.23 -23.33 -4.25
C LEU A 78 7.07 -24.22 -5.17
N SER A 79 7.14 -25.55 -4.97
CA SER A 79 8.09 -26.41 -5.69
C SER A 79 7.91 -26.44 -7.21
N ASP A 80 6.67 -26.31 -7.69
CA ASP A 80 6.36 -26.47 -9.11
C ASP A 80 6.48 -25.13 -9.87
N SER A 81 6.07 -24.00 -9.27
CA SER A 81 6.18 -22.67 -9.90
C SER A 81 7.56 -22.04 -9.73
N LEU A 82 8.22 -22.27 -8.59
CA LEU A 82 9.57 -21.76 -8.37
C LEU A 82 10.62 -22.49 -9.20
N SER A 83 10.50 -23.80 -9.47
CA SER A 83 11.47 -24.44 -10.36
C SER A 83 11.53 -23.75 -11.73
N ASP A 84 10.38 -23.40 -12.29
CA ASP A 84 10.28 -22.72 -13.59
C ASP A 84 10.64 -21.23 -13.50
N ALA A 85 10.20 -20.52 -12.46
CA ALA A 85 10.58 -19.12 -12.24
C ALA A 85 12.08 -18.97 -11.96
N PHE A 86 12.66 -19.86 -11.16
CA PHE A 86 14.10 -19.91 -10.92
C PHE A 86 14.89 -20.41 -12.11
N ASP A 87 14.35 -21.34 -12.91
CA ASP A 87 14.97 -21.75 -14.17
C ASP A 87 14.96 -20.61 -15.20
N ALA A 88 13.94 -19.74 -15.17
CA ALA A 88 13.90 -18.50 -15.94
C ALA A 88 14.83 -17.41 -15.37
N LEU A 89 15.05 -17.40 -14.05
CA LEU A 89 15.97 -16.49 -13.35
C LEU A 89 17.41 -17.02 -13.28
N LYS A 90 17.70 -18.21 -13.83
CA LYS A 90 19.07 -18.70 -14.00
C LYS A 90 19.80 -17.73 -14.92
N GLY A 91 20.50 -16.78 -14.31
CA GLY A 91 21.50 -15.98 -14.98
C GLY A 91 22.55 -16.88 -15.66
N PRO A 92 23.35 -16.34 -16.59
CA PRO A 92 24.44 -17.09 -17.19
C PRO A 92 25.27 -17.75 -16.09
N SER A 93 25.50 -19.06 -16.20
CA SER A 93 26.43 -19.79 -15.32
C SER A 93 27.74 -19.01 -15.30
N VAL A 94 27.98 -18.29 -14.21
CA VAL A 94 29.23 -17.55 -14.06
C VAL A 94 30.29 -18.59 -13.79
N ASP A 95 31.04 -18.96 -14.83
CA ASP A 95 32.15 -19.94 -14.78
C ASP A 95 33.33 -19.52 -13.87
N GLY A 96 33.15 -18.51 -13.02
CA GLY A 96 34.16 -17.95 -12.13
C GLY A 96 33.70 -17.97 -10.69
N GLN A 97 34.44 -18.69 -9.85
CA GLN A 97 34.46 -18.66 -8.38
C GLN A 97 33.15 -18.15 -7.75
N CYS A 98 32.26 -19.09 -7.42
CA CYS A 98 31.07 -18.86 -6.59
C CYS A 98 31.36 -17.82 -5.51
N LEU A 99 30.70 -16.67 -5.59
CA LEU A 99 30.72 -15.64 -4.57
C LEU A 99 30.44 -16.32 -3.22
N ASP A 100 31.43 -16.30 -2.33
CA ASP A 100 31.33 -16.85 -0.98
C ASP A 100 30.94 -18.34 -0.90
N GLY A 101 31.30 -19.13 -1.92
CA GLY A 101 30.98 -20.56 -1.98
C GLY A 101 29.52 -20.88 -2.27
N CYS A 102 28.69 -19.88 -2.58
CA CYS A 102 27.27 -20.07 -2.89
C CYS A 102 27.09 -20.71 -4.26
N SER A 103 26.25 -21.74 -4.33
CA SER A 103 26.00 -22.47 -5.58
C SER A 103 25.04 -21.75 -6.54
N ARG A 104 24.32 -20.73 -6.05
CA ARG A 104 23.30 -20.01 -6.81
C ARG A 104 23.45 -18.49 -6.67
N TYR A 105 23.27 -17.79 -7.77
CA TYR A 105 23.17 -16.32 -7.85
C TYR A 105 21.95 -15.94 -8.68
N VAL A 106 21.04 -15.18 -8.10
CA VAL A 106 19.72 -14.85 -8.67
C VAL A 106 19.57 -13.34 -8.71
N VAL A 107 19.20 -12.78 -9.86
CA VAL A 107 18.94 -11.34 -9.98
C VAL A 107 17.44 -11.09 -9.83
N LEU A 108 17.07 -10.22 -8.89
CA LEU A 108 15.71 -9.79 -8.62
C LEU A 108 15.42 -8.49 -9.40
N ASP A 109 14.58 -8.60 -10.43
CA ASP A 109 14.12 -7.50 -11.28
C ASP A 109 12.72 -7.89 -11.80
N PRO A 110 11.62 -7.16 -11.48
CA PRO A 110 11.55 -5.80 -10.92
C PRO A 110 11.27 -5.75 -9.39
N ILE A 111 11.58 -6.79 -8.62
CA ILE A 111 11.23 -6.85 -7.18
C ILE A 111 12.01 -5.80 -6.38
N GLU A 112 11.32 -4.99 -5.57
CA GLU A 112 11.95 -4.00 -4.71
C GLU A 112 12.60 -4.66 -3.48
N ALA A 113 13.70 -4.09 -2.98
CA ALA A 113 14.39 -4.63 -1.82
C ALA A 113 13.51 -4.68 -0.56
N ARG A 114 12.65 -3.67 -0.35
CA ARG A 114 11.70 -3.64 0.77
C ARG A 114 10.71 -4.81 0.73
N ASP A 115 10.22 -5.14 -0.45
CA ASP A 115 9.21 -6.20 -0.60
C ASP A 115 9.84 -7.57 -0.36
N PHE A 116 11.07 -7.75 -0.87
CA PHE A 116 11.82 -8.97 -0.63
C PHE A 116 12.18 -9.13 0.86
N VAL A 117 12.56 -8.06 1.54
CA VAL A 117 12.80 -8.07 3.00
C VAL A 117 11.54 -8.48 3.77
N ALA A 118 10.37 -7.90 3.44
CA ALA A 118 9.11 -8.27 4.08
C ALA A 118 8.75 -9.75 3.88
N LEU A 119 9.01 -10.29 2.68
CA LEU A 119 8.87 -11.72 2.41
C LEU A 119 9.82 -12.56 3.27
N LEU A 120 11.10 -12.18 3.36
CA LEU A 120 12.07 -12.90 4.17
C LEU A 120 11.72 -12.85 5.66
N ASP A 121 11.24 -11.71 6.16
CA ASP A 121 10.77 -11.57 7.54
C ASP A 121 9.66 -12.58 7.85
N SER A 122 8.74 -12.78 6.90
CA SER A 122 7.67 -13.78 7.00
C SER A 122 8.21 -15.22 6.95
N LEU A 123 9.07 -15.55 5.98
CA LEU A 123 9.60 -16.90 5.78
C LEU A 123 10.55 -17.38 6.91
N TYR A 124 11.31 -16.46 7.49
CA TYR A 124 12.20 -16.76 8.62
C TYR A 124 11.49 -16.67 9.97
N GLY A 125 10.20 -16.30 9.99
CA GLY A 125 9.41 -16.18 11.22
C GLY A 125 9.82 -15.01 12.10
N ASN A 126 10.54 -14.03 11.55
CA ASN A 126 10.87 -12.78 12.24
C ASN A 126 9.61 -11.93 12.42
N LYS A 127 8.70 -11.98 11.44
CA LYS A 127 7.41 -11.29 11.47
C LYS A 127 6.33 -12.14 10.82
N ALA A 128 5.56 -12.84 11.64
CA ALA A 128 4.36 -13.52 11.16
C ALA A 128 3.27 -12.51 10.81
N PHE A 129 2.39 -12.87 9.86
CA PHE A 129 1.12 -12.17 9.72
C PHE A 129 0.39 -12.20 11.07
N SER A 130 0.15 -11.02 11.61
CA SER A 130 -0.45 -10.84 12.93
C SER A 130 -1.44 -9.69 12.90
N ALA A 131 -2.24 -9.56 13.95
CA ALA A 131 -3.13 -8.41 14.12
C ALA A 131 -2.37 -7.07 14.20
N ASP A 132 -1.06 -7.11 14.46
CA ASP A 132 -0.19 -5.95 14.57
C ASP A 132 0.55 -5.64 13.24
N SER A 133 0.30 -6.43 12.18
CA SER A 133 0.89 -6.18 10.86
C SER A 133 0.35 -4.87 10.28
N THR A 134 1.23 -4.05 9.71
CA THR A 134 0.81 -2.81 9.07
C THR A 134 0.35 -3.08 7.64
N LEU A 135 -0.48 -2.18 7.09
CA LEU A 135 -0.93 -2.29 5.71
C LEU A 135 0.25 -2.24 4.71
N ALA A 136 1.26 -1.42 4.98
CA ALA A 136 2.46 -1.33 4.15
C ALA A 136 3.21 -2.68 4.07
N GLU A 137 3.36 -3.37 5.20
CA GLU A 137 4.03 -4.68 5.25
C GLU A 137 3.27 -5.76 4.49
N VAL A 138 1.95 -5.80 4.69
CA VAL A 138 1.08 -6.74 3.97
C VAL A 138 1.06 -6.42 2.48
N SER A 139 1.10 -5.13 2.10
CA SER A 139 1.17 -4.68 0.70
C SER A 139 2.46 -5.13 0.01
N SER A 140 3.60 -5.00 0.71
CA SER A 140 4.89 -5.52 0.25
C SER A 140 4.86 -7.03 -0.01
N ILE A 141 4.30 -7.80 0.93
CA ILE A 141 4.18 -9.26 0.76
C ILE A 141 3.21 -9.59 -0.38
N LEU A 142 2.06 -8.91 -0.46
CA LEU A 142 1.06 -9.11 -1.50
C LEU A 142 1.64 -8.88 -2.90
N ARG A 143 2.46 -7.84 -3.07
CA ARG A 143 3.13 -7.53 -4.35
C ARG A 143 4.14 -8.60 -4.75
N VAL A 144 5.08 -8.94 -3.85
CA VAL A 144 6.18 -9.88 -4.14
C VAL A 144 5.72 -11.30 -4.37
N THR A 145 4.64 -11.69 -3.72
CA THR A 145 4.02 -13.01 -3.89
C THR A 145 3.08 -13.09 -5.10
N GLY A 146 2.75 -11.95 -5.72
CA GLY A 146 1.79 -11.87 -6.81
C GLY A 146 2.23 -12.57 -8.10
N PRO A 147 1.28 -12.86 -9.00
CA PRO A 147 1.53 -13.63 -10.23
C PRO A 147 2.47 -12.93 -11.23
N SER A 148 2.67 -11.62 -11.10
CA SER A 148 3.61 -10.85 -11.93
C SER A 148 5.04 -10.79 -11.36
N GLN A 149 5.28 -11.37 -10.17
CA GLN A 149 6.58 -11.35 -9.51
C GLN A 149 7.05 -12.78 -9.19
N LEU A 150 7.10 -13.19 -7.91
CA LEU A 150 7.58 -14.53 -7.56
C LEU A 150 6.53 -15.64 -7.73
N ASP A 151 5.26 -15.27 -7.96
CA ASP A 151 4.13 -16.20 -8.12
C ASP A 151 4.09 -17.26 -7.01
N LEU A 152 3.79 -16.79 -5.80
CA LEU A 152 3.71 -17.61 -4.59
C LEU A 152 2.24 -17.72 -4.16
N PRO A 153 1.38 -18.45 -4.90
CA PRO A 153 -0.08 -18.28 -4.87
C PRO A 153 -0.71 -18.47 -3.49
N VAL A 154 -0.21 -19.41 -2.68
CA VAL A 154 -0.77 -19.62 -1.34
C VAL A 154 -0.34 -18.56 -0.34
N LEU A 155 0.89 -18.06 -0.43
CA LEU A 155 1.31 -16.93 0.40
C LEU A 155 0.63 -15.63 -0.07
N HIS A 156 0.40 -15.49 -1.37
CA HIS A 156 -0.36 -14.40 -1.96
C HIS A 156 -1.80 -14.37 -1.47
N GLU A 157 -2.49 -15.51 -1.48
CA GLU A 157 -3.86 -15.62 -0.96
C GLU A 157 -3.91 -15.32 0.55
N GLN A 158 -2.93 -15.79 1.30
CA GLN A 158 -2.82 -15.45 2.72
C GLN A 158 -2.62 -13.93 2.91
N ALA A 159 -1.69 -13.31 2.16
CA ALA A 159 -1.46 -11.87 2.20
C ALA A 159 -2.73 -11.09 1.83
N ARG A 160 -3.48 -11.57 0.82
CA ARG A 160 -4.76 -10.99 0.39
C ARG A 160 -5.78 -10.99 1.53
N HIS A 161 -5.98 -12.11 2.21
CA HIS A 161 -6.90 -12.18 3.35
C HIS A 161 -6.50 -11.23 4.49
N PHE A 162 -5.21 -11.16 4.83
CA PHE A 162 -4.74 -10.19 5.83
C PHE A 162 -4.94 -8.75 5.36
N PHE A 163 -4.73 -8.47 4.08
CA PHE A 163 -4.96 -7.15 3.50
C PHE A 163 -6.44 -6.76 3.63
N GLU A 164 -7.37 -7.66 3.29
CA GLU A 164 -8.82 -7.48 3.45
C GLU A 164 -9.25 -7.24 4.91
N ASP A 165 -8.60 -7.93 5.86
CA ASP A 165 -8.92 -7.81 7.29
C ASP A 165 -8.39 -6.53 7.93
N LEU A 166 -7.33 -5.93 7.38
CA LEU A 166 -6.80 -4.64 7.84
C LEU A 166 -7.67 -3.44 7.42
N CYS A 167 -8.49 -3.59 6.39
CA CYS A 167 -9.34 -2.51 5.89
C CYS A 167 -10.57 -2.28 6.79
N PRO A 168 -10.90 -1.01 7.13
CA PRO A 168 -12.15 -0.70 7.83
C PRO A 168 -13.38 -1.17 7.07
N LYS A 169 -14.24 -1.95 7.74
CA LYS A 169 -15.44 -2.56 7.14
C LYS A 169 -16.73 -1.78 7.43
N ASP A 170 -16.64 -0.69 8.20
CA ASP A 170 -17.77 0.13 8.62
C ASP A 170 -17.38 1.61 8.82
N ALA A 171 -18.39 2.48 8.83
CA ALA A 171 -18.25 3.93 8.94
C ALA A 171 -17.51 4.37 10.21
N PHE A 172 -17.80 3.70 11.34
CA PHE A 172 -17.29 4.07 12.65
C PHE A 172 -15.81 3.76 12.77
N LYS A 173 -15.40 2.56 12.35
CA LYS A 173 -13.98 2.21 12.30
C LYS A 173 -13.23 3.16 11.39
N LEU A 174 -13.75 3.42 10.18
CA LEU A 174 -13.10 4.31 9.22
C LEU A 174 -12.95 5.74 9.75
N ALA A 175 -13.93 6.25 10.50
CA ALA A 175 -13.86 7.59 11.11
C ALA A 175 -12.71 7.77 12.11
N THR A 176 -12.15 6.66 12.63
CA THR A 176 -11.04 6.67 13.60
C THR A 176 -9.78 6.01 13.04
N PHE A 177 -9.82 5.55 11.80
CA PHE A 177 -8.73 4.82 11.19
C PHE A 177 -7.73 5.78 10.57
N GLU A 178 -6.45 5.57 10.86
CA GLU A 178 -5.34 6.33 10.29
C GLU A 178 -4.48 5.40 9.46
N PHE A 179 -4.26 5.73 8.19
CA PHE A 179 -3.26 5.04 7.38
C PHE A 179 -1.92 5.70 7.61
N HIS A 180 -0.98 4.94 8.18
CA HIS A 180 0.39 5.42 8.33
C HIS A 180 1.15 5.33 6.99
N ASP A 181 2.01 6.32 6.74
CA ASP A 181 3.09 6.30 5.74
C ASP A 181 2.68 6.06 4.28
N SER A 182 2.11 7.04 3.57
CA SER A 182 1.87 7.07 2.09
C SER A 182 1.45 5.73 1.45
N SER A 183 0.80 4.88 2.25
CA SER A 183 0.55 3.47 1.94
C SER A 183 -0.85 3.30 1.37
N ALA A 184 -1.71 4.30 1.51
CA ALA A 184 -3.08 4.27 1.03
C ALA A 184 -3.12 4.26 -0.51
N GLU A 185 -2.29 5.05 -1.19
CA GLU A 185 -2.20 5.09 -2.65
C GLU A 185 -1.73 3.75 -3.21
N GLU A 186 -0.69 3.18 -2.57
CA GLU A 186 -0.12 1.89 -2.92
C GLU A 186 -1.13 0.77 -2.67
N ALA A 187 -1.75 0.74 -1.49
CA ALA A 187 -2.79 -0.21 -1.12
C ALA A 187 -4.00 -0.12 -2.06
N MET A 188 -4.41 1.10 -2.43
CA MET A 188 -5.50 1.31 -3.38
C MET A 188 -5.16 0.71 -4.75
N ALA A 189 -3.95 0.97 -5.25
CA ALA A 189 -3.48 0.39 -6.50
C ALA A 189 -3.45 -1.15 -6.47
N LEU A 190 -2.95 -1.75 -5.38
CA LEU A 190 -2.94 -3.20 -5.21
C LEU A 190 -4.36 -3.78 -5.11
N SER A 191 -5.28 -3.08 -4.44
CA SER A 191 -6.67 -3.51 -4.32
C SER A 191 -7.41 -3.54 -5.65
N ILE A 192 -7.09 -2.61 -6.57
CA ILE A 192 -7.61 -2.64 -7.94
C ILE A 192 -6.90 -3.72 -8.77
N GLN A 193 -5.57 -3.80 -8.67
CA GLN A 193 -4.76 -4.74 -9.44
C GLN A 193 -5.14 -6.21 -9.15
N TYR A 194 -5.49 -6.53 -7.91
CA TYR A 194 -5.80 -7.89 -7.45
C TYR A 194 -7.29 -8.13 -7.14
N ASP A 195 -8.18 -7.21 -7.57
CA ASP A 195 -9.63 -7.36 -7.43
C ASP A 195 -10.07 -7.60 -5.96
N ILE A 196 -9.60 -6.73 -5.06
CA ILE A 196 -9.87 -6.73 -3.62
C ILE A 196 -10.90 -5.65 -3.28
N ASP A 197 -12.13 -5.86 -3.74
CA ASP A 197 -13.23 -4.88 -3.66
C ASP A 197 -13.52 -4.39 -2.23
N GLN A 198 -13.38 -5.28 -1.24
CA GLN A 198 -13.73 -4.98 0.15
C GLN A 198 -12.91 -3.82 0.74
N CYS A 199 -11.68 -3.61 0.26
CA CYS A 199 -10.79 -2.54 0.72
C CYS A 199 -10.95 -1.24 -0.05
N GLN A 200 -11.37 -1.33 -1.33
CA GLN A 200 -11.40 -0.20 -2.25
C GLN A 200 -12.25 0.95 -1.72
N LYS A 201 -13.41 0.64 -1.11
CA LYS A 201 -14.32 1.63 -0.51
C LYS A 201 -13.65 2.47 0.57
N SER A 202 -13.02 1.83 1.57
CA SER A 202 -12.36 2.51 2.68
C SER A 202 -11.12 3.28 2.23
N LEU A 203 -10.32 2.67 1.35
CA LEU A 203 -9.10 3.29 0.84
C LEU A 203 -9.41 4.53 0.00
N LEU A 204 -10.41 4.44 -0.87
CA LEU A 204 -10.80 5.55 -1.70
C LEU A 204 -11.39 6.71 -0.90
N TYR A 205 -12.21 6.42 0.12
CA TYR A 205 -12.68 7.46 1.04
C TYR A 205 -11.51 8.15 1.74
N TYR A 206 -10.55 7.38 2.25
CA TYR A 206 -9.38 7.94 2.91
C TYR A 206 -8.60 8.85 1.96
N LEU A 207 -8.32 8.39 0.75
CA LEU A 207 -7.63 9.17 -0.27
C LEU A 207 -8.39 10.46 -0.64
N ALA A 208 -9.70 10.38 -0.84
CA ALA A 208 -10.53 11.54 -1.14
C ALA A 208 -10.66 12.55 0.02
N SER A 209 -10.47 12.11 1.26
CA SER A 209 -10.70 12.93 2.46
C SER A 209 -9.42 13.48 3.09
N GLU A 210 -8.31 12.73 3.07
CA GLU A 210 -7.07 13.06 3.77
C GLU A 210 -5.94 13.53 2.84
N THR A 211 -5.90 13.04 1.61
CA THR A 211 -4.84 13.43 0.67
C THR A 211 -5.32 14.56 -0.22
N HIS A 212 -4.53 15.64 -0.32
CA HIS A 212 -4.66 16.52 -1.47
C HIS A 212 -4.26 15.69 -2.68
N LEU A 213 -5.27 15.15 -3.38
CA LEU A 213 -5.12 14.23 -4.51
C LEU A 213 -4.43 14.94 -5.68
N ASP A 214 -3.13 15.12 -5.56
CA ASP A 214 -2.29 15.75 -6.57
C ASP A 214 -1.43 14.69 -7.22
N ALA A 215 -1.34 14.68 -8.55
CA ALA A 215 -0.54 13.72 -9.30
C ALA A 215 0.96 13.71 -8.90
N SER A 216 1.45 14.80 -8.28
CA SER A 216 2.82 14.91 -7.77
C SER A 216 3.06 14.15 -6.45
N THR A 217 2.00 13.76 -5.74
CA THR A 217 2.09 13.05 -4.45
C THR A 217 2.19 11.54 -4.61
N PHE A 218 1.73 11.01 -5.75
CA PHE A 218 1.77 9.57 -6.01
C PHE A 218 3.20 9.08 -6.27
N PRO A 219 3.63 7.96 -5.64
CA PRO A 219 4.92 7.34 -5.93
C PRO A 219 4.93 6.80 -7.37
N THR A 220 5.45 7.61 -8.29
CA THR A 220 5.47 7.34 -9.75
C THR A 220 6.23 6.08 -10.14
N THR A 221 7.08 5.53 -9.26
CA THR A 221 7.88 4.34 -9.53
C THR A 221 7.11 3.03 -9.36
N THR A 222 6.05 3.04 -8.55
CA THR A 222 5.49 1.79 -7.99
C THR A 222 4.05 1.54 -8.45
N ILE A 223 3.33 2.60 -8.87
CA ILE A 223 1.94 2.52 -9.32
C ILE A 223 1.87 2.79 -10.84
N PRO A 224 1.26 1.90 -11.64
CA PRO A 224 1.03 2.15 -13.06
C PRO A 224 0.28 3.48 -13.31
N PRO A 225 0.72 4.32 -14.27
CA PRO A 225 0.08 5.62 -14.54
C PRO A 225 -1.42 5.54 -14.86
N THR A 226 -1.86 4.42 -15.44
CA THR A 226 -3.27 4.14 -15.71
C THR A 226 -4.07 3.99 -14.42
N LEU A 227 -3.54 3.27 -13.42
CA LEU A 227 -4.15 3.11 -12.11
C LEU A 227 -4.12 4.42 -11.33
N THR A 228 -3.01 5.17 -11.35
CA THR A 228 -2.94 6.50 -10.74
C THR A 228 -4.05 7.42 -11.28
N SER A 229 -4.23 7.45 -12.60
CA SER A 229 -5.25 8.28 -13.25
C SER A 229 -6.66 7.87 -12.85
N GLN A 230 -6.93 6.56 -12.76
CA GLN A 230 -8.22 6.05 -12.29
C GLN A 230 -8.48 6.43 -10.83
N ILE A 231 -7.51 6.20 -9.94
CA ILE A 231 -7.62 6.53 -8.51
C ILE A 231 -7.90 8.03 -8.31
N LEU A 232 -7.15 8.91 -9.00
CA LEU A 232 -7.35 10.36 -8.94
C LEU A 232 -8.73 10.76 -9.44
N GLN A 233 -9.18 10.20 -10.57
CA GLN A 233 -10.50 10.49 -11.13
C GLN A 233 -11.61 10.11 -10.14
N HIS A 234 -11.54 8.90 -9.59
CA HIS A 234 -12.49 8.39 -8.62
C HIS A 234 -12.46 9.19 -7.31
N GLY A 235 -11.26 9.55 -6.84
CA GLY A 235 -11.06 10.32 -5.61
C GLY A 235 -11.65 11.72 -5.70
N HIS A 236 -11.38 12.48 -6.78
CA HIS A 236 -11.96 13.82 -6.95
C HIS A 236 -13.48 13.80 -7.14
N ALA A 237 -14.01 12.80 -7.85
CA ALA A 237 -15.45 12.62 -7.99
C ALA A 237 -16.10 12.39 -6.62
N LEU A 238 -15.49 11.52 -5.80
CA LEU A 238 -15.96 11.26 -4.44
C LEU A 238 -15.84 12.50 -3.55
N GLU A 239 -14.69 13.17 -3.53
CA GLU A 239 -14.46 14.40 -2.77
C GLU A 239 -15.55 15.45 -3.04
N SER A 240 -15.87 15.67 -4.31
CA SER A 240 -16.93 16.62 -4.71
C SER A 240 -18.29 16.24 -4.13
N ILE A 241 -18.65 14.96 -4.17
CA ILE A 241 -19.90 14.42 -3.62
C ILE A 241 -19.95 14.56 -2.10
N LEU A 242 -18.84 14.27 -1.41
CA LEU A 242 -18.73 14.41 0.04
C LEU A 242 -18.90 15.87 0.46
N ILE A 243 -18.22 16.80 -0.20
CA ILE A 243 -18.32 18.24 0.08
C ILE A 243 -19.75 18.73 -0.17
N GLU A 244 -20.34 18.40 -1.32
CA GLU A 244 -21.71 18.83 -1.68
C GLU A 244 -22.74 18.37 -0.64
N ARG A 245 -22.65 17.09 -0.22
CA ARG A 245 -23.58 16.52 0.75
C ARG A 245 -23.35 17.04 2.17
N PHE A 246 -22.09 17.16 2.59
CA PHE A 246 -21.76 17.41 3.99
C PHE A 246 -21.77 18.90 4.36
N THR A 247 -21.46 19.78 3.42
CA THR A 247 -21.41 21.24 3.67
C THR A 247 -22.71 21.78 4.28
N PRO A 248 -23.92 21.47 3.78
CA PRO A 248 -25.16 21.94 4.39
C PRO A 248 -25.34 21.49 5.85
N LEU A 249 -24.95 20.25 6.16
CA LEU A 249 -25.03 19.70 7.51
C LEU A 249 -24.03 20.38 8.44
N LEU A 250 -22.81 20.62 7.97
CA LEU A 250 -21.76 21.25 8.77
C LEU A 250 -22.07 22.71 9.11
N PHE A 251 -22.64 23.47 8.16
CA PHE A 251 -22.87 24.91 8.33
C PHE A 251 -24.27 25.27 8.84
N THR A 252 -25.14 24.28 9.04
CA THR A 252 -26.50 24.50 9.56
C THR A 252 -26.64 23.76 10.90
N PRO A 253 -26.73 24.47 12.04
CA PRO A 253 -26.99 23.81 13.32
C PRO A 253 -28.34 23.07 13.25
N PRO A 254 -28.38 21.77 13.55
CA PRO A 254 -29.60 21.00 13.42
C PRO A 254 -30.57 21.32 14.58
N PRO A 255 -31.88 21.34 14.36
CA PRO A 255 -32.84 21.56 15.44
C PRO A 255 -32.84 20.39 16.43
N THR A 256 -33.21 20.63 17.68
CA THR A 256 -33.47 19.58 18.68
C THR A 256 -34.95 19.53 19.07
N SER A 257 -35.38 18.47 19.75
CA SER A 257 -36.76 18.34 20.25
C SER A 257 -37.18 19.44 21.24
N HIS A 258 -36.25 20.12 21.90
CA HIS A 258 -36.54 21.21 22.85
C HIS A 258 -35.97 22.54 22.34
N MET A 259 -36.78 23.61 22.34
CA MET A 259 -36.35 24.92 21.82
C MET A 259 -35.12 25.46 22.57
N GLU A 260 -35.10 25.36 23.90
CA GLU A 260 -33.97 25.81 24.72
C GLU A 260 -32.66 25.08 24.36
N CYS A 261 -32.74 23.77 24.08
CA CYS A 261 -31.58 22.99 23.63
C CYS A 261 -31.14 23.38 22.21
N THR A 262 -32.09 23.75 21.34
CA THR A 262 -31.80 24.24 19.98
C THR A 262 -31.06 25.57 20.04
N ASP A 263 -31.48 26.50 20.90
CA ASP A 263 -30.82 27.79 21.08
C ASP A 263 -29.36 27.60 21.57
N VAL A 264 -29.18 26.74 22.58
CA VAL A 264 -27.84 26.37 23.09
C VAL A 264 -26.98 25.73 21.98
N LEU A 265 -27.52 24.75 21.25
CA LEU A 265 -26.79 24.08 20.18
C LEU A 265 -26.37 25.09 19.10
N ALA A 266 -27.27 25.97 18.68
CA ALA A 266 -27.00 27.00 17.67
C ALA A 266 -25.92 27.98 18.13
N GLU A 267 -25.95 28.42 19.39
CA GLU A 267 -24.93 29.30 19.96
C GLU A 267 -23.55 28.62 19.99
N GLN A 268 -23.50 27.34 20.36
CA GLN A 268 -22.24 26.59 20.49
C GLN A 268 -21.72 25.99 19.17
N TRP A 269 -22.54 25.94 18.13
CA TRP A 269 -22.20 25.30 16.86
C TRP A 269 -20.98 25.91 16.17
N MET A 270 -20.92 27.24 16.11
CA MET A 270 -19.81 27.96 15.48
C MET A 270 -18.46 27.69 16.15
N PRO A 271 -18.30 27.87 17.48
CA PRO A 271 -17.01 27.64 18.14
C PRO A 271 -16.64 26.15 18.29
N LEU A 272 -17.61 25.25 18.46
CA LEU A 272 -17.33 23.84 18.76
C LEU A 272 -17.30 22.93 17.53
N VAL A 273 -18.02 23.28 16.45
CA VAL A 273 -18.14 22.44 15.25
C VAL A 273 -17.52 23.12 14.04
N ILE A 274 -18.00 24.31 13.65
CA ILE A 274 -17.56 24.96 12.41
C ILE A 274 -16.09 25.39 12.48
N THR A 275 -15.68 26.05 13.56
CA THR A 275 -14.32 26.60 13.66
C THR A 275 -13.25 25.50 13.63
N PRO A 276 -13.36 24.40 14.41
CA PRO A 276 -12.45 23.27 14.28
C PRO A 276 -12.51 22.60 12.91
N ALA A 277 -13.70 22.44 12.33
CA ALA A 277 -13.84 21.82 11.02
C ALA A 277 -13.14 22.62 9.91
N ILE A 278 -13.19 23.97 9.95
CA ILE A 278 -12.45 24.82 9.01
C ILE A 278 -10.95 24.66 9.21
N ALA A 279 -10.47 24.66 10.46
CA ALA A 279 -9.04 24.53 10.77
C ALA A 279 -8.45 23.21 10.27
N ASP A 280 -9.21 22.12 10.36
CA ASP A 280 -8.79 20.78 9.96
C ASP A 280 -9.14 20.42 8.50
N SER A 281 -9.67 21.38 7.71
CA SER A 281 -10.19 21.12 6.35
C SER A 281 -11.20 19.97 6.30
N ALA A 282 -12.06 19.89 7.31
CA ALA A 282 -12.92 18.75 7.57
C ALA A 282 -14.17 18.68 6.68
N MET A 283 -14.34 19.63 5.75
CA MET A 283 -15.43 19.62 4.77
C MET A 283 -15.40 18.38 3.86
N GLY A 284 -14.21 17.86 3.55
CA GLY A 284 -14.03 16.59 2.84
C GLY A 284 -13.99 15.35 3.74
N LYS A 285 -14.16 15.51 5.06
CA LYS A 285 -13.97 14.47 6.08
C LYS A 285 -15.26 14.22 6.90
N PRO A 286 -16.40 13.90 6.26
CA PRO A 286 -17.67 13.79 6.95
C PRO A 286 -17.66 12.76 8.09
N LEU A 287 -17.09 11.57 7.88
CA LEU A 287 -17.09 10.51 8.89
C LEU A 287 -16.31 10.92 10.14
N GLN A 288 -15.11 11.46 9.98
CA GLN A 288 -14.26 11.94 11.06
C GLN A 288 -14.90 13.16 11.77
N THR A 289 -15.53 14.05 11.01
CA THR A 289 -16.17 15.25 11.58
C THR A 289 -17.39 14.88 12.43
N LEU A 290 -18.24 13.96 11.95
CA LEU A 290 -19.37 13.44 12.71
C LEU A 290 -18.90 12.72 13.98
N GLU A 291 -17.79 11.97 13.91
CA GLU A 291 -17.19 11.33 15.10
C GLU A 291 -16.72 12.38 16.13
N LYS A 292 -16.02 13.42 15.66
CA LYS A 292 -15.62 14.55 16.50
C LYS A 292 -16.83 15.24 17.13
N MET A 293 -17.91 15.48 16.38
CA MET A 293 -19.15 16.08 16.89
C MET A 293 -19.79 15.24 18.01
N LYS A 294 -19.80 13.91 17.87
CA LYS A 294 -20.28 12.99 18.92
C LYS A 294 -19.43 13.04 20.19
N SER A 295 -18.13 13.30 20.06
CA SER A 295 -17.19 13.37 21.20
C SER A 295 -17.33 14.64 22.06
N ILE A 296 -18.02 15.68 21.56
CA ILE A 296 -18.23 16.92 22.31
C ILE A 296 -19.14 16.63 23.51
N PRO A 297 -18.78 17.08 24.73
CA PRO A 297 -19.60 16.82 25.93
C PRO A 297 -20.79 17.79 26.00
N TRP A 298 -21.71 17.70 25.05
CA TRP A 298 -22.86 18.60 24.86
C TRP A 298 -23.68 18.89 26.12
N GLY A 299 -23.82 17.91 27.02
CA GLY A 299 -24.49 18.11 28.31
C GLY A 299 -23.84 19.17 29.21
N LYS A 300 -22.52 19.34 29.14
CA LYS A 300 -21.80 20.40 29.88
C LYS A 300 -22.08 21.80 29.34
N TYR A 301 -22.60 21.91 28.13
CA TYR A 301 -22.97 23.17 27.50
C TYR A 301 -24.45 23.53 27.68
N GLY A 302 -25.23 22.68 28.37
CA GLY A 302 -26.64 22.97 28.70
C GLY A 302 -27.66 22.21 27.86
N ILE A 303 -27.24 21.29 26.99
CA ILE A 303 -28.16 20.42 26.25
C ILE A 303 -28.62 19.28 27.16
N CYS A 304 -29.92 19.01 27.21
CA CYS A 304 -30.44 17.94 28.07
C CYS A 304 -30.09 16.54 27.51
N ASP A 305 -30.00 15.54 28.41
CA ASP A 305 -29.55 14.18 28.06
C ASP A 305 -30.37 13.53 26.93
N SER A 306 -31.68 13.81 26.84
CA SER A 306 -32.52 13.27 25.77
C SER A 306 -32.16 13.83 24.40
N CYS A 307 -31.91 15.15 24.32
CA CYS A 307 -31.51 15.78 23.06
C CYS A 307 -30.06 15.44 22.68
N VAL A 308 -29.16 15.25 23.67
CA VAL A 308 -27.82 14.73 23.40
C VAL A 308 -27.91 13.34 22.77
N LYS A 309 -28.67 12.43 23.38
CA LYS A 309 -28.85 11.07 22.85
C LYS A 309 -29.43 11.09 21.43
N GLU A 310 -30.51 11.84 21.22
CA GLU A 310 -31.14 11.99 19.90
C GLU A 310 -30.13 12.43 18.83
N LYS A 311 -29.25 13.39 19.14
CA LYS A 311 -28.23 13.86 18.21
C LYS A 311 -27.10 12.87 17.97
N LEU A 312 -26.68 12.12 18.99
CA LEU A 312 -25.70 11.05 18.81
C LEU A 312 -26.24 9.96 17.87
N ASP A 313 -27.53 9.62 18.01
CA ASP A 313 -28.21 8.66 17.16
C ASP A 313 -28.30 9.20 15.71
N GLU A 314 -28.75 10.45 15.52
CA GLU A 314 -28.85 11.12 14.20
C GLU A 314 -27.49 11.22 13.49
N TRP A 315 -26.41 11.61 14.18
CA TRP A 315 -25.08 11.68 13.57
C TRP A 315 -24.50 10.30 13.23
N SER A 316 -24.87 9.27 14.00
CA SER A 316 -24.51 7.88 13.69
C SER A 316 -25.27 7.39 12.46
N GLU A 317 -26.54 7.76 12.30
CA GLU A 317 -27.32 7.49 11.09
C GLU A 317 -26.71 8.20 9.87
N GLU A 318 -26.29 9.45 10.00
CA GLU A 318 -25.63 10.16 8.89
C GLU A 318 -24.26 9.56 8.55
N GLN A 319 -23.46 9.12 9.53
CA GLN A 319 -22.20 8.39 9.24
C GLN A 319 -22.47 7.15 8.39
N ASN A 320 -23.50 6.38 8.71
CA ASN A 320 -23.91 5.24 7.90
C ASN A 320 -24.40 5.69 6.52
N ALA A 321 -25.19 6.77 6.42
CA ALA A 321 -25.67 7.26 5.14
C ALA A 321 -24.53 7.72 4.22
N VAL A 322 -23.48 8.34 4.78
CA VAL A 322 -22.24 8.68 4.05
C VAL A 322 -21.50 7.42 3.61
N TRP A 323 -21.44 6.39 4.46
CA TRP A 323 -20.80 5.12 4.10
C TRP A 323 -21.53 4.40 2.95
N GLU A 324 -22.86 4.31 2.99
CA GLU A 324 -23.66 3.71 1.92
C GLU A 324 -23.56 4.50 0.60
N LEU A 325 -23.36 5.83 0.68
CA LEU A 325 -23.14 6.66 -0.51
C LEU A 325 -21.89 6.22 -1.30
N LEU A 326 -20.86 5.71 -0.63
CA LEU A 326 -19.62 5.27 -1.28
C LEU A 326 -19.82 4.03 -2.15
N ASP A 327 -20.84 3.20 -1.89
CA ASP A 327 -21.11 2.00 -2.69
C ASP A 327 -21.66 2.34 -4.09
N GLY A 328 -22.47 3.39 -4.19
CA GLY A 328 -23.16 3.75 -5.44
C GLY A 328 -22.45 4.80 -6.29
N SER A 329 -21.63 5.66 -5.68
CA SER A 329 -21.17 6.89 -6.33
C SER A 329 -19.90 6.75 -7.18
N VAL A 330 -18.99 5.82 -6.84
CA VAL A 330 -17.64 5.86 -7.41
C VAL A 330 -17.31 4.74 -8.38
N TRP A 331 -17.83 3.54 -8.13
CA TRP A 331 -17.52 2.38 -8.95
C TRP A 331 -18.39 2.26 -10.19
N GLY A 332 -19.29 3.24 -10.41
CA GLY A 332 -20.20 3.30 -11.55
C GLY A 332 -20.84 1.95 -11.76
N THR A 333 -21.84 1.61 -10.94
CA THR A 333 -22.76 0.48 -11.13
C THR A 333 -22.54 -0.20 -12.48
N LYS A 334 -21.83 -1.33 -12.46
CA LYS A 334 -21.54 -2.22 -13.59
C LYS A 334 -22.31 -1.83 -14.84
N ALA A 335 -21.61 -1.30 -15.84
CA ALA A 335 -22.17 -1.17 -17.18
C ALA A 335 -22.92 -2.47 -17.57
N SER A 336 -24.13 -2.33 -18.15
CA SER A 336 -24.85 -3.35 -18.94
C SER A 336 -25.89 -4.30 -18.31
N GLU A 337 -26.84 -3.83 -17.49
CA GLU A 337 -28.14 -4.55 -17.32
C GLU A 337 -29.38 -3.62 -17.26
N VAL A 338 -29.49 -2.63 -18.14
CA VAL A 338 -30.79 -2.13 -18.66
C VAL A 338 -30.52 -1.53 -20.04
N LEU A 339 -30.51 -2.38 -21.08
CA LEU A 339 -31.04 -2.10 -22.43
C LEU A 339 -31.11 -3.41 -23.21
#